data_AF-A0A6P7QW43-F1
#
_entry.id   AF-A0A6P7QW43-F1
#
_cell.length_a   1.000
_cell.length_b   1.000
_cell.length_c   1.000
_cell.angle_alpha   90.00
_cell.angle_beta   90.00
_cell.angle_gamma   90.00
#
_symmetry.space_group_name_H-M   'P 1'
#
loop_
_entity.id
_entity.type
_entity.pdbx_description
1 polymer ?
#
loop_
_entity_poly.entity_id
_entity_poly.type
_entity_poly.pdbx_seq_one_letter_code
_entity_poly.pdbx_strand_id
1 'polypeptide(L)'
;MSADVSGTESGSESGTESGPEPGPEPGPESRPKPGPGPEPGPESGPEPGPRSGLRRGPRQGSERSQLCPEHFEPLCWFCLSERRPVCATCAGFGGRCHRHRIRRAEEHAEELRNKIVDQCERLQLQSAGISKYMAEVLQGKNQKAVVMASAARDLIIQRLSLVRSLCESEEQRLLEQVHGEEERAHQSILTQRAHWVDAVQKLDTLRTNMVDMITHLDDLQLIQREQEIFERAEEAEGILDPQDSEKLSFNEKCAWSPLLTQLWAASVLGSLSAYEGQPARLLLARTPSWECGSLLLHSVSRKPACSTLVGICPRP
;
A
#
# COMPACT_ATOMS: atom_id res chain seq x y z
N MET A 1 -18.16 85.92 -21.96
CA MET A 1 -17.79 86.65 -20.73
C MET A 1 -17.32 85.57 -19.78
N SER A 2 -16.02 85.22 -19.79
CA SER A 2 -14.94 85.90 -19.02
C SER A 2 -15.24 85.80 -17.52
N ALA A 3 -14.39 85.26 -16.65
CA ALA A 3 -12.98 84.90 -16.68
C ALA A 3 -12.72 83.96 -15.45
N ASP A 4 -11.81 82.99 -15.54
CA ASP A 4 -10.49 82.94 -14.87
C ASP A 4 -10.51 82.72 -13.33
N VAL A 5 -9.53 82.11 -12.66
CA VAL A 5 -8.44 81.13 -12.89
C VAL A 5 -7.69 81.08 -11.54
N SER A 6 -6.92 80.02 -11.30
CA SER A 6 -5.89 79.83 -10.25
C SER A 6 -6.37 79.06 -9.02
N GLY A 7 -5.74 77.97 -8.57
CA GLY A 7 -4.39 77.46 -8.79
C GLY A 7 -3.64 77.36 -7.46
N THR A 8 -2.82 76.31 -7.29
CA THR A 8 -1.84 75.94 -6.21
C THR A 8 -2.20 74.60 -5.55
N GLU A 9 -1.55 73.46 -5.87
CA GLU A 9 -0.16 72.98 -5.72
C GLU A 9 0.20 72.51 -4.28
N SER A 10 0.58 71.22 -4.15
CA SER A 10 1.75 70.70 -3.41
C SER A 10 1.54 69.37 -2.67
N GLY A 11 2.50 68.44 -2.89
CA GLY A 11 2.95 67.36 -1.97
C GLY A 11 1.99 66.16 -1.81
N SER A 12 2.40 64.90 -1.72
CA SER A 12 3.69 64.34 -1.31
C SER A 12 3.77 62.84 -1.69
N GLU A 13 4.93 62.39 -2.16
CA GLU A 13 5.70 61.28 -1.58
C GLU A 13 5.06 59.88 -1.44
N SER A 14 5.44 59.01 -2.38
CA SER A 14 5.97 57.63 -2.20
C SER A 14 5.37 56.67 -1.17
N GLY A 15 4.94 55.50 -1.66
CA GLY A 15 4.80 54.28 -0.88
C GLY A 15 4.27 53.13 -1.73
N THR A 16 5.09 52.59 -2.65
CA THR A 16 4.74 51.39 -3.42
C THR A 16 4.82 50.18 -2.49
N GLU A 17 3.65 49.61 -2.23
CA GLU A 17 3.38 48.38 -1.50
C GLU A 17 4.22 47.22 -2.06
N SER A 18 5.18 46.73 -1.28
CA SER A 18 5.88 45.47 -1.54
C SER A 18 5.09 44.36 -0.87
N GLY A 19 4.33 43.60 -1.66
CA GLY A 19 3.71 42.35 -1.20
C GLY A 19 4.78 41.28 -0.89
N PRO A 20 4.49 40.32 0.01
CA PRO A 20 5.41 39.23 0.29
C PRO A 20 5.53 38.29 -0.92
N GLU A 21 6.75 37.84 -1.20
CA GLU A 21 7.09 36.87 -2.25
C GLU A 21 6.24 35.59 -2.14
N PRO A 22 5.81 34.99 -3.27
CA PRO A 22 5.31 33.63 -3.28
C PRO A 22 6.45 32.67 -2.88
N GLY A 23 6.17 31.78 -1.91
CA GLY A 23 7.10 30.71 -1.52
C GLY A 23 7.48 29.79 -2.68
N PRO A 24 8.56 29.00 -2.55
CA PRO A 24 9.08 28.17 -3.62
C PRO A 24 8.04 27.13 -4.06
N GLU A 25 7.86 27.00 -5.38
CA GLU A 25 7.00 26.01 -6.01
C GLU A 25 7.31 24.59 -5.48
N PRO A 26 6.30 23.73 -5.25
CA PRO A 26 6.54 22.33 -4.94
C PRO A 26 7.27 21.68 -6.11
N GLY A 27 8.49 21.20 -5.86
CA GLY A 27 9.26 20.45 -6.84
C GLY A 27 8.49 19.22 -7.35
N PRO A 28 8.81 18.73 -8.56
CA PRO A 28 8.06 17.64 -9.17
C PRO A 28 8.11 16.39 -8.29
N GLU A 29 6.96 15.99 -7.75
CA GLU A 29 6.78 14.70 -7.11
C GLU A 29 7.16 13.61 -8.12
N SER A 30 8.33 13.04 -7.87
CA SER A 30 8.88 11.97 -8.68
C SER A 30 8.12 10.70 -8.35
N ARG A 31 6.98 10.50 -9.01
CA ARG A 31 6.25 9.25 -9.02
C ARG A 31 7.24 8.12 -9.35
N PRO A 32 7.40 7.08 -8.50
CA PRO A 32 8.14 5.90 -8.89
C PRO A 32 7.45 5.30 -10.11
N LYS A 33 8.17 5.25 -11.24
CA LYS A 33 7.67 4.57 -12.43
C LYS A 33 7.32 3.12 -12.04
N PRO A 34 6.18 2.58 -12.48
CA PRO A 34 5.92 1.15 -12.36
C PRO A 34 7.11 0.42 -12.99
N GLY A 35 7.79 -0.42 -12.20
CA GLY A 35 8.88 -1.23 -12.71
C GLY A 35 8.41 -2.06 -13.90
N PRO A 36 9.27 -2.34 -14.89
CA PRO A 36 8.92 -3.22 -15.99
C PRO A 36 8.42 -4.55 -15.40
N GLY A 37 7.22 -4.96 -15.81
CA GLY A 37 6.74 -6.30 -15.51
C GLY A 37 7.74 -7.34 -16.01
N PRO A 38 7.78 -8.54 -15.41
CA PRO A 38 8.70 -9.58 -15.84
C PRO A 38 8.51 -9.84 -17.33
N GLU A 39 9.59 -9.66 -18.09
CA GLU A 39 9.63 -9.99 -19.51
C GLU A 39 9.13 -11.43 -19.72
N PRO A 40 8.35 -11.70 -20.78
CA PRO A 40 8.06 -13.08 -21.16
C PRO A 40 9.41 -13.78 -21.39
N GLY A 41 9.71 -14.79 -20.58
CA GLY A 41 10.91 -15.60 -20.74
C GLY A 41 10.99 -16.17 -22.16
N PRO A 42 12.20 -16.45 -22.66
CA PRO A 42 12.37 -16.91 -24.04
C PRO A 42 11.55 -18.18 -24.27
N GLU A 43 10.58 -18.12 -25.18
CA GLU A 43 9.95 -19.28 -25.79
C GLU A 43 11.03 -20.08 -26.53
N SER A 44 11.76 -20.88 -25.78
CA SER A 44 12.72 -21.84 -26.31
C SER A 44 11.95 -23.14 -26.54
N GLY A 45 11.12 -23.16 -27.58
CA GLY A 45 10.76 -24.43 -28.20
C GLY A 45 12.03 -25.04 -28.80
N PRO A 46 12.32 -26.34 -28.63
CA PRO A 46 13.37 -26.96 -29.40
C PRO A 46 12.94 -26.97 -30.87
N GLU A 47 13.57 -26.17 -31.71
CA GLU A 47 13.53 -26.36 -33.15
C GLU A 47 13.96 -27.81 -33.46
N PRO A 48 13.25 -28.55 -34.34
CA PRO A 48 13.78 -29.80 -34.84
C PRO A 48 15.01 -29.48 -35.69
N GLY A 49 16.19 -29.72 -35.11
CA GLY A 49 17.47 -29.55 -35.80
C GLY A 49 17.55 -30.32 -37.13
N PRO A 50 18.48 -29.93 -38.01
CA PRO A 50 18.52 -30.37 -39.39
C PRO A 50 18.74 -31.88 -39.47
N ARG A 51 18.02 -32.51 -40.41
CA ARG A 51 18.17 -33.91 -40.86
C ARG A 51 19.65 -34.31 -40.89
N SER A 52 20.09 -34.94 -39.82
CA SER A 52 21.45 -35.45 -39.72
C SER A 52 21.50 -36.84 -40.31
N GLY A 53 22.09 -36.92 -41.51
CA GLY A 53 23.01 -37.99 -41.86
C GLY A 53 22.43 -39.35 -42.19
N LEU A 54 21.81 -39.50 -43.37
CA LEU A 54 21.98 -40.76 -44.12
C LEU A 54 23.36 -40.75 -44.79
N ARG A 55 24.43 -40.86 -44.00
CA ARG A 55 25.70 -41.39 -44.49
C ARG A 55 25.47 -42.87 -44.74
N ARG A 56 25.19 -43.22 -45.99
CA ARG A 56 25.29 -44.60 -46.49
C ARG A 56 26.77 -44.99 -46.47
N GLY A 57 27.22 -45.55 -45.35
CA GLY A 57 28.55 -46.16 -45.24
C GLY A 57 28.67 -47.39 -46.15
N PRO A 58 29.84 -47.69 -46.74
CA PRO A 58 30.01 -48.85 -47.63
C PRO A 58 29.76 -50.17 -46.89
N ARG A 59 28.96 -51.06 -47.50
CA ARG A 59 28.72 -52.44 -47.07
C ARG A 59 29.97 -53.32 -47.28
N GLN A 60 31.06 -53.09 -46.53
CA GLN A 60 32.29 -53.90 -46.69
C GLN A 60 32.84 -54.50 -45.39
N GLY A 61 31.96 -54.85 -44.45
CA GLY A 61 32.34 -55.58 -43.22
C GLY A 61 31.46 -56.78 -42.86
N SER A 62 30.65 -57.31 -43.80
CA SER A 62 29.50 -58.17 -43.43
C SER A 62 29.53 -59.59 -44.00
N GLU A 63 30.55 -60.01 -44.75
CA GLU A 63 30.55 -61.37 -45.33
C GLU A 63 30.81 -62.46 -44.27
N ARG A 64 31.74 -62.21 -43.32
CA ARG A 64 32.05 -63.20 -42.26
C ARG A 64 30.92 -63.37 -41.23
N SER A 65 30.14 -62.32 -40.96
CA SER A 65 29.01 -62.38 -40.02
C SER A 65 27.74 -63.01 -40.60
N GLN A 66 27.75 -63.32 -41.90
CA GLN A 66 26.67 -63.99 -42.62
C GLN A 66 26.93 -65.49 -42.78
N LEU A 67 28.11 -65.99 -42.38
CA LEU A 67 28.51 -67.39 -42.46
C LEU A 67 28.47 -68.05 -41.08
N CYS A 68 28.16 -69.35 -41.06
CA CYS A 68 28.21 -70.16 -39.85
C CYS A 68 29.67 -70.31 -39.38
N PRO A 69 29.99 -70.04 -38.10
CA PRO A 69 31.35 -70.17 -37.58
C PRO A 69 31.96 -71.57 -37.67
N GLU A 70 31.12 -72.62 -37.80
CA GLU A 70 31.59 -74.02 -37.80
C GLU A 70 31.60 -74.65 -39.18
N HIS A 71 30.64 -74.31 -40.03
CA HIS A 71 30.48 -74.92 -41.35
C HIS A 71 30.87 -73.96 -42.49
N PHE A 72 31.15 -72.69 -42.17
CA PHE A 72 31.48 -71.62 -43.12
C PHE A 72 30.45 -71.44 -44.25
N GLU A 73 29.22 -71.90 -44.01
CA GLU A 73 28.08 -71.81 -44.93
C GLU A 73 27.17 -70.60 -44.61
N PRO A 74 26.45 -70.04 -45.59
CA PRO A 74 25.49 -68.96 -45.37
C PRO A 74 24.40 -69.27 -44.33
N LEU A 75 24.13 -68.29 -43.46
CA LEU A 75 23.11 -68.34 -42.41
C LEU A 75 21.71 -68.03 -42.96
N CYS A 76 21.20 -68.89 -43.84
CA CYS A 76 19.90 -68.69 -44.51
C CYS A 76 18.67 -69.11 -43.67
N TRP A 77 18.86 -69.75 -42.52
CA TRP A 77 17.79 -70.29 -41.69
C TRP A 77 17.77 -69.62 -40.31
N PHE A 78 16.60 -69.61 -39.65
CA PHE A 78 16.45 -69.12 -38.28
C PHE A 78 15.84 -70.20 -37.38
N CYS A 79 16.56 -70.54 -36.31
CA CYS A 79 16.11 -71.49 -35.31
C CYS A 79 15.29 -70.76 -34.24
N LEU A 80 13.99 -71.10 -34.13
CA LEU A 80 13.08 -70.44 -33.18
C LEU A 80 13.34 -70.82 -31.72
N SER A 81 13.83 -72.04 -31.49
CA SER A 81 14.15 -72.52 -30.14
C SER A 81 15.36 -71.79 -29.56
N GLU A 82 16.42 -71.61 -30.37
CA GLU A 82 17.68 -70.98 -29.98
C GLU A 82 17.73 -69.46 -30.28
N ARG A 83 16.69 -68.93 -30.94
CA ARG A 83 16.56 -67.53 -31.38
C ARG A 83 17.80 -66.98 -32.11
N ARG A 84 18.39 -67.80 -32.98
CA ARG A 84 19.61 -67.44 -33.73
C ARG A 84 19.55 -67.92 -35.18
N PRO A 85 20.24 -67.23 -36.11
CA PRO A 85 20.37 -67.69 -37.48
C PRO A 85 21.33 -68.90 -37.56
N VAL A 86 21.07 -69.85 -38.46
CA VAL A 86 21.81 -71.10 -38.65
C VAL A 86 22.01 -71.39 -40.15
N CYS A 87 23.06 -72.15 -40.52
CA CYS A 87 23.28 -72.61 -41.90
C CYS A 87 22.50 -73.89 -42.22
N ALA A 88 22.57 -74.34 -43.47
CA ALA A 88 21.88 -75.55 -43.93
C ALA A 88 22.37 -76.81 -43.21
N THR A 89 23.68 -76.96 -42.96
CA THR A 89 24.23 -78.10 -42.20
C THR A 89 23.69 -78.17 -40.76
N CYS A 90 23.58 -77.01 -40.09
CA CYS A 90 23.06 -76.93 -38.73
C CYS A 90 21.56 -77.25 -38.64
N ALA A 91 20.81 -76.96 -39.71
CA ALA A 91 19.38 -77.21 -39.81
C ALA A 91 19.04 -78.64 -40.29
N GLY A 92 19.93 -79.26 -41.06
CA GLY A 92 19.75 -80.58 -41.65
C GLY A 92 19.90 -81.76 -40.67
N PHE A 93 19.69 -82.98 -41.17
CA PHE A 93 19.76 -84.22 -40.40
C PHE A 93 21.17 -84.42 -39.81
N GLY A 94 21.26 -84.66 -38.49
CA GLY A 94 22.53 -84.74 -37.76
C GLY A 94 23.11 -83.39 -37.29
N GLY A 95 22.52 -82.27 -37.70
CA GLY A 95 22.88 -80.93 -37.23
C GLY A 95 22.35 -80.62 -35.83
N ARG A 96 22.93 -79.62 -35.17
CA ARG A 96 22.56 -79.25 -33.78
C ARG A 96 21.14 -78.73 -33.62
N CYS A 97 20.47 -78.31 -34.71
CA CYS A 97 19.10 -77.83 -34.67
C CYS A 97 18.11 -78.76 -35.40
N HIS A 98 18.49 -80.01 -35.73
CA HIS A 98 17.67 -80.92 -36.55
C HIS A 98 16.27 -81.26 -35.99
N ARG A 99 16.04 -81.08 -34.68
CA ARG A 99 14.72 -81.26 -34.03
C ARG A 99 14.06 -79.94 -33.61
N HIS A 100 14.65 -78.80 -33.96
CA HIS A 100 14.10 -77.49 -33.60
C HIS A 100 13.17 -76.98 -34.68
N ARG A 101 12.29 -76.03 -34.31
CA ARG A 101 11.46 -75.35 -35.31
C ARG A 101 12.32 -74.34 -36.06
N ILE A 102 12.62 -74.64 -37.32
CA ILE A 102 13.44 -73.81 -38.20
C ILE A 102 12.59 -73.26 -39.34
N ARG A 103 12.86 -72.02 -39.72
CA ARG A 103 12.24 -71.34 -40.88
C ARG A 103 13.29 -70.56 -41.65
N ARG A 104 12.95 -70.01 -42.82
CA ARG A 104 13.88 -69.15 -43.56
C ARG A 104 14.17 -67.90 -42.74
N ALA A 105 15.44 -67.49 -42.70
CA ALA A 105 15.86 -66.29 -41.97
C ALA A 105 15.20 -65.03 -42.56
N GLU A 106 14.95 -65.01 -43.86
CA GLU A 106 14.26 -63.95 -44.59
C GLU A 106 12.82 -63.74 -44.07
N GLU A 107 12.03 -64.81 -43.98
CA GLU A 107 10.66 -64.81 -43.46
C GLU A 107 10.62 -64.30 -42.01
N HIS A 108 11.55 -64.76 -41.17
CA HIS A 108 11.62 -64.29 -39.78
C HIS A 108 12.03 -62.81 -39.68
N ALA A 109 12.94 -62.36 -40.54
CA ALA A 109 13.36 -60.96 -40.60
C ALA A 109 12.24 -60.05 -41.09
N GLU A 110 11.39 -60.50 -42.03
CA GLU A 110 10.16 -59.79 -42.42
C GLU A 110 9.17 -59.67 -41.27
N GLU A 111 8.90 -60.76 -40.54
CA GLU A 111 8.05 -60.68 -39.33
C GLU A 111 8.60 -59.71 -38.28
N LEU A 112 9.93 -59.71 -38.07
CA LEU A 112 10.57 -58.80 -37.13
C LEU A 112 10.49 -57.35 -37.61
N ARG A 113 10.71 -57.10 -38.91
CA ARG A 113 10.54 -55.78 -39.52
C ARG A 113 9.11 -55.27 -39.32
N ASN A 114 8.11 -56.10 -39.57
CA ASN A 114 6.71 -55.75 -39.37
C ASN A 114 6.43 -55.40 -37.90
N LYS A 115 6.92 -56.21 -36.94
CA LYS A 115 6.80 -55.89 -35.51
C LYS A 115 7.47 -54.57 -35.11
N ILE A 116 8.61 -54.26 -35.71
CA ILE A 116 9.31 -52.98 -35.47
C ILE A 116 8.49 -51.83 -36.04
N VAL A 117 7.92 -51.97 -37.24
CA VAL A 117 7.01 -50.97 -37.81
C VAL A 117 5.82 -50.72 -36.89
N ASP A 118 5.15 -51.78 -36.42
CA ASP A 118 4.03 -51.66 -35.48
C ASP A 118 4.43 -50.94 -34.17
N GLN A 119 5.64 -51.21 -33.67
CA GLN A 119 6.18 -50.53 -32.49
C GLN A 119 6.45 -49.05 -32.76
N CYS A 120 7.06 -48.73 -33.91
CA CYS A 120 7.32 -47.36 -34.33
C CYS A 120 6.02 -46.56 -34.51
N GLU A 121 4.98 -47.15 -35.10
CA GLU A 121 3.67 -46.51 -35.24
C GLU A 121 3.05 -46.18 -33.87
N ARG A 122 3.12 -47.11 -32.91
CA ARG A 122 2.65 -46.85 -31.54
C ARG A 122 3.43 -45.73 -30.86
N LEU A 123 4.76 -45.73 -30.98
CA LEU A 123 5.61 -44.67 -30.41
C LEU A 123 5.32 -43.32 -31.07
N GLN A 124 5.09 -43.31 -32.38
CA GLN A 124 4.73 -42.10 -33.12
C GLN A 124 3.38 -41.53 -32.65
N LEU A 125 2.37 -42.38 -32.45
CA LEU A 125 1.08 -41.97 -31.90
C LEU A 125 1.20 -41.43 -30.47
N GLN A 126 2.00 -42.07 -29.62
CA GLN A 126 2.27 -41.57 -28.27
C GLN A 126 2.96 -40.20 -28.28
N SER A 127 3.99 -40.04 -29.11
CA SER A 127 4.71 -38.77 -29.28
C SER A 127 3.79 -37.64 -29.79
N ALA A 128 2.92 -37.95 -30.76
CA ALA A 128 1.92 -37.00 -31.26
C ALA A 128 0.90 -36.61 -30.18
N GLY A 129 0.45 -37.56 -29.36
CA GLY A 129 -0.45 -37.30 -28.24
C GLY A 129 0.17 -36.40 -27.17
N ILE A 130 1.42 -36.67 -26.79
CA ILE A 130 2.16 -35.83 -25.83
C ILE A 130 2.36 -34.43 -26.40
N SER A 131 2.77 -34.31 -27.66
CA SER A 131 2.94 -33.02 -28.35
C SER A 131 1.65 -32.22 -28.36
N LYS A 132 0.51 -32.86 -28.67
CA LYS A 132 -0.81 -32.21 -28.64
C LYS A 132 -1.19 -31.74 -27.24
N TYR A 133 -0.98 -32.57 -26.21
CA TYR A 133 -1.27 -32.18 -24.83
C TYR A 133 -0.43 -30.99 -24.36
N MET A 134 0.86 -30.96 -24.71
CA MET A 134 1.75 -29.83 -24.40
C MET A 134 1.28 -28.54 -25.09
N ALA A 135 0.99 -28.61 -26.40
CA ALA A 135 0.58 -27.44 -27.17
C ALA A 135 -0.81 -26.91 -26.78
N GLU A 136 -1.80 -27.77 -26.58
CA GLU A 136 -3.18 -27.31 -26.38
C GLU A 136 -3.53 -27.16 -24.89
N VAL A 137 -3.20 -28.16 -24.07
CA VAL A 137 -3.67 -28.20 -22.68
C VAL A 137 -2.73 -27.45 -21.76
N LEU A 138 -1.42 -27.70 -21.83
CA LEU A 138 -0.47 -27.05 -20.93
C LEU A 138 -0.32 -25.57 -21.25
N GLN A 139 -0.25 -25.18 -22.53
CA GLN A 139 -0.23 -23.78 -22.92
C GLN A 139 -1.50 -23.05 -22.44
N GLY A 140 -2.68 -23.65 -22.65
CA GLY A 140 -3.94 -23.09 -22.16
C GLY A 140 -4.01 -22.94 -20.64
N LYS A 141 -3.47 -23.91 -19.89
CA LYS A 141 -3.37 -23.82 -18.41
C LYS A 141 -2.39 -22.73 -17.96
N ASN A 142 -1.25 -22.60 -18.63
CA ASN A 142 -0.26 -21.56 -18.34
C ASN A 142 -0.88 -20.17 -18.55
N GLN A 143 -1.52 -19.94 -19.71
CA GLN A 143 -2.18 -18.67 -20.00
C GLN A 143 -3.26 -18.33 -18.97
N LYS A 144 -4.08 -19.31 -18.56
CA LYS A 144 -5.09 -19.11 -17.51
C LYS A 144 -4.47 -18.74 -16.17
N ALA A 145 -3.39 -19.41 -15.77
CA ALA A 145 -2.68 -19.10 -14.53
C ALA A 145 -2.13 -17.67 -14.55
N VAL A 146 -1.54 -17.24 -15.66
CA VAL A 146 -1.04 -15.87 -15.85
C VAL A 146 -2.16 -14.84 -15.73
N VAL A 147 -3.29 -15.06 -16.41
CA VAL A 147 -4.46 -14.15 -16.37
C VAL A 147 -5.05 -14.07 -14.96
N MET A 148 -5.19 -15.21 -14.27
CA MET A 148 -5.70 -15.23 -12.90
C MET A 148 -4.75 -14.52 -11.93
N ALA A 149 -3.44 -14.73 -12.08
CA ALA A 149 -2.44 -14.06 -11.25
C ALA A 149 -2.40 -12.55 -11.51
N SER A 150 -2.51 -12.09 -12.75
CA SER A 150 -2.60 -10.66 -13.05
C SER A 150 -3.87 -10.05 -12.46
N ALA A 151 -5.03 -10.68 -12.65
CA ALA A 151 -6.28 -10.21 -12.07
C ALA A 151 -6.25 -10.12 -10.53
N ALA A 152 -5.63 -11.10 -9.87
CA ALA A 152 -5.44 -11.07 -8.43
C ALA A 152 -4.53 -9.92 -7.98
N ARG A 153 -3.42 -9.66 -8.69
CA ARG A 153 -2.55 -8.51 -8.43
C ARG A 153 -3.30 -7.19 -8.58
N ASP A 154 -4.05 -7.04 -9.67
CA ASP A 154 -4.82 -5.81 -9.93
C ASP A 154 -5.87 -5.57 -8.84
N LEU A 155 -6.56 -6.63 -8.39
CA LEU A 155 -7.53 -6.54 -7.30
C LEU A 155 -6.88 -6.09 -5.99
N ILE A 156 -5.70 -6.62 -5.65
CA ILE A 156 -4.95 -6.21 -4.45
C ILE A 156 -4.56 -4.73 -4.55
N ILE A 157 -4.03 -4.32 -5.70
CA ILE A 157 -3.64 -2.93 -5.96
C ILE A 157 -4.86 -2.00 -5.82
N GLN A 158 -6.00 -2.34 -6.44
CA GLN A 158 -7.23 -1.57 -6.36
C GLN A 158 -7.74 -1.42 -4.92
N ARG A 159 -7.77 -2.51 -4.16
CA ARG A 159 -8.22 -2.48 -2.75
C ARG A 159 -7.32 -1.61 -1.88
N LEU A 160 -6.01 -1.75 -2.00
CA LEU A 160 -5.05 -0.94 -1.24
C LEU A 160 -5.07 0.53 -1.68
N SER A 161 -5.23 0.79 -2.97
CA SER A 161 -5.37 2.16 -3.50
C SER A 161 -6.62 2.85 -2.96
N LEU A 162 -7.74 2.14 -2.86
CA LEU A 162 -8.97 2.68 -2.28
C LEU A 162 -8.77 3.05 -0.81
N VAL A 163 -8.22 2.12 -0.02
CA VAL A 163 -7.93 2.38 1.41
C VAL A 163 -7.03 3.60 1.56
N ARG A 164 -5.97 3.71 0.75
CA ARG A 164 -5.07 4.86 0.77
C ARG A 164 -5.81 6.17 0.50
N SER A 165 -6.60 6.22 -0.57
CA SER A 165 -7.35 7.44 -0.93
C SER A 165 -8.35 7.86 0.15
N LEU A 166 -8.97 6.91 0.85
CA LEU A 166 -9.85 7.19 1.98
C LEU A 166 -9.07 7.76 3.17
N CYS A 167 -7.90 7.21 3.48
CA CYS A 167 -7.03 7.76 4.52
C CYS A 167 -6.55 9.17 4.18
N GLU A 168 -6.08 9.39 2.95
CA GLU A 168 -5.62 10.72 2.47
C GLU A 168 -6.75 11.75 2.54
N SER A 169 -7.96 11.37 2.13
CA SER A 169 -9.13 12.27 2.18
C SER A 169 -9.54 12.60 3.61
N GLU A 170 -9.51 11.61 4.52
CA GLU A 170 -9.85 11.80 5.92
C GLU A 170 -8.80 12.62 6.67
N GLU A 171 -7.51 12.41 6.37
CA GLU A 171 -6.41 13.22 6.88
C GLU A 171 -6.60 14.69 6.50
N GLN A 172 -6.81 14.97 5.21
CA GLN A 172 -7.05 16.33 4.73
C GLN A 172 -8.27 16.96 5.42
N ARG A 173 -9.39 16.23 5.51
CA ARG A 173 -10.60 16.69 6.18
C ARG A 173 -10.36 17.05 7.66
N LEU A 174 -9.61 16.23 8.38
CA LEU A 174 -9.31 16.47 9.80
C LEU A 174 -8.36 17.65 9.99
N LEU A 175 -7.34 17.78 9.15
CA LEU A 175 -6.41 18.91 9.19
C LEU A 175 -7.14 20.23 8.92
N GLU A 176 -8.03 20.26 7.94
CA GLU A 176 -8.89 21.42 7.68
C GLU A 176 -9.80 21.75 8.86
N GLN A 177 -10.39 20.75 9.53
CA GLN A 177 -11.21 20.96 10.72
C GLN A 177 -10.41 21.51 11.90
N VAL A 178 -9.22 20.96 12.16
CA VAL A 178 -8.32 21.44 13.20
C VAL A 178 -7.88 22.87 12.92
N HIS A 179 -7.53 23.18 11.67
CA HIS A 179 -7.13 24.52 11.28
C HIS A 179 -8.27 25.53 11.42
N GLY A 180 -9.47 25.21 10.94
CA GLY A 180 -10.64 26.09 11.11
C GLY A 180 -11.01 26.31 12.59
N GLU A 181 -10.83 25.29 13.43
CA GLU A 181 -11.05 25.40 14.88
C GLU A 181 -9.99 26.27 15.57
N GLU A 182 -8.73 26.17 15.16
CA GLU A 182 -7.65 27.06 15.59
C GLU A 182 -7.95 28.51 15.20
N GLU A 183 -8.32 28.77 13.95
CA GLU A 183 -8.68 30.12 13.47
C GLU A 183 -9.86 30.69 14.25
N ARG A 184 -10.91 29.89 14.48
CA ARG A 184 -12.09 30.29 15.26
C ARG A 184 -11.71 30.66 16.69
N ALA A 185 -10.89 29.85 17.37
CA ALA A 185 -10.43 30.14 18.72
C ALA A 185 -9.56 31.39 18.76
N HIS A 186 -8.62 31.52 17.81
CA HIS A 186 -7.72 32.66 17.69
C HIS A 186 -8.49 33.97 17.46
N GLN A 187 -9.46 33.98 16.55
CA GLN A 187 -10.32 35.13 16.31
C GLN A 187 -11.10 35.52 17.56
N SER A 188 -11.70 34.56 18.27
CA SER A 188 -12.42 34.82 19.51
C SER A 188 -11.52 35.44 20.58
N ILE A 189 -10.28 34.96 20.71
CA ILE A 189 -9.29 35.51 21.64
C ILE A 189 -8.92 36.94 21.26
N LEU A 190 -8.64 37.22 19.98
CA LEU A 190 -8.31 38.57 19.52
C LEU A 190 -9.46 39.55 19.77
N THR A 191 -10.71 39.15 19.50
CA THR A 191 -11.89 39.99 19.77
C THR A 191 -12.04 40.29 21.26
N GLN A 192 -11.90 39.28 22.13
CA GLN A 192 -11.92 39.50 23.58
C GLN A 192 -10.79 40.41 24.02
N ARG A 193 -9.57 40.20 23.51
CA ARG A 193 -8.41 41.02 23.84
C ARG A 193 -8.65 42.49 23.47
N ALA A 194 -9.17 42.77 22.26
CA ALA A 194 -9.48 44.12 21.83
C ALA A 194 -10.55 44.75 22.76
N HIS A 195 -11.63 44.03 23.03
CA HIS A 195 -12.68 44.50 23.93
C HIS A 195 -12.14 44.86 25.34
N TRP A 196 -11.29 44.01 25.92
CA TRP A 196 -10.75 44.25 27.26
C TRP A 196 -9.67 45.33 27.30
N VAL A 197 -8.88 45.51 26.22
CA VAL A 197 -7.98 46.65 26.09
C VAL A 197 -8.76 47.96 26.09
N ASP A 198 -9.85 48.04 25.33
CA ASP A 198 -10.72 49.23 25.30
C ASP A 198 -11.39 49.48 26.66
N ALA A 199 -11.85 48.42 27.34
CA ALA A 199 -12.45 48.52 28.67
C ALA A 199 -11.46 49.06 29.71
N VAL A 200 -10.22 48.57 29.71
CA VAL A 200 -9.16 49.07 30.59
C VAL A 200 -8.83 50.53 30.27
N GLN A 201 -8.75 50.89 28.99
CA GLN A 201 -8.50 52.27 28.59
C GLN A 201 -9.63 53.22 29.06
N LYS A 202 -10.89 52.80 28.97
CA LYS A 202 -12.03 53.56 29.51
C LYS A 202 -11.91 53.76 31.02
N LEU A 203 -11.63 52.70 31.77
CA LEU A 203 -11.42 52.79 33.22
C LEU A 203 -10.25 53.72 33.58
N ASP A 204 -9.15 53.65 32.83
CA ASP A 204 -8.01 54.54 33.02
C ASP A 204 -8.39 56.01 32.78
N THR A 205 -9.16 56.30 31.72
CA THR A 205 -9.62 57.68 31.44
C THR A 205 -10.57 58.22 32.51
N LEU A 206 -11.53 57.41 32.99
CA LEU A 206 -12.42 57.77 34.08
C LEU A 206 -11.62 58.04 35.36
N ARG A 207 -10.68 57.15 35.70
CA ARG A 207 -9.78 57.31 36.84
C ARG A 207 -8.96 58.59 36.72
N THR A 208 -8.31 58.86 35.58
CA THR A 208 -7.48 60.06 35.42
C THR A 208 -8.31 61.33 35.54
N ASN A 209 -9.53 61.35 35.01
CA ASN A 209 -10.43 62.49 35.13
C ASN A 209 -10.88 62.72 36.59
N MET A 210 -11.21 61.66 37.32
CA MET A 210 -11.56 61.75 38.74
C MET A 210 -10.37 62.22 39.59
N VAL A 211 -9.17 61.71 39.31
CA VAL A 211 -7.95 62.15 39.99
C VAL A 211 -7.65 63.63 39.68
N ASP A 212 -7.78 64.06 38.43
CA ASP A 212 -7.58 65.46 38.00
C ASP A 212 -8.53 66.42 38.73
N MET A 213 -9.80 66.04 38.86
CA MET A 213 -10.78 66.80 39.65
C MET A 213 -10.37 66.91 41.12
N ILE A 214 -9.88 65.83 41.74
CA ILE A 214 -9.43 65.82 43.14
C ILE A 214 -8.15 66.66 43.33
N THR A 215 -7.24 66.68 42.35
CA THR A 215 -5.95 67.38 42.48
C THR A 215 -6.03 68.87 42.17
N HIS A 216 -6.98 69.30 41.33
CA HIS A 216 -6.99 70.66 40.79
C HIS A 216 -8.23 71.49 41.14
N LEU A 217 -9.34 70.88 41.57
CA LEU A 217 -10.53 71.64 42.00
C LEU A 217 -10.47 71.96 43.50
N ASP A 218 -11.01 73.12 43.87
CA ASP A 218 -11.28 73.44 45.27
C ASP A 218 -12.56 72.76 45.78
N ASP A 219 -12.75 72.74 47.11
CA ASP A 219 -13.85 72.03 47.76
C ASP A 219 -15.24 72.47 47.28
N LEU A 220 -15.44 73.77 46.98
CA LEU A 220 -16.73 74.29 46.52
C LEU A 220 -17.02 73.88 45.07
N GLN A 221 -16.00 73.94 44.20
CA GLN A 221 -16.10 73.50 42.81
C GLN A 221 -16.30 71.98 42.72
N LEU A 222 -15.70 71.21 43.63
CA LEU A 222 -15.87 69.77 43.68
C LEU A 222 -17.31 69.39 44.08
N ILE A 223 -17.88 70.05 45.09
CA ILE A 223 -19.28 69.85 45.51
C ILE A 223 -20.26 70.21 44.38
N GLN A 224 -19.97 71.28 43.61
CA GLN A 224 -20.81 71.66 42.46
C GLN A 224 -20.83 70.61 41.33
N ARG A 225 -19.82 69.73 41.28
CA ARG A 225 -19.69 68.66 40.26
C ARG A 225 -20.05 67.27 40.78
N GLU A 226 -20.70 67.15 41.93
CA GLU A 226 -21.09 65.87 42.53
C GLU A 226 -21.83 64.94 41.55
N GLN A 227 -22.76 65.48 40.75
CA GLN A 227 -23.50 64.72 39.75
C GLN A 227 -22.59 64.14 38.64
N GLU A 228 -21.62 64.92 38.16
CA GLU A 228 -20.64 64.48 37.15
C GLU A 228 -19.74 63.36 37.69
N ILE A 229 -19.40 63.41 38.98
CA ILE A 229 -18.62 62.38 39.67
C ILE A 229 -19.43 61.08 39.77
N PHE A 230 -20.71 61.18 40.13
CA PHE A 230 -21.60 60.02 40.25
C PHE A 230 -21.82 59.32 38.90
N GLU A 231 -22.09 60.10 37.84
CA GLU A 231 -22.26 59.56 36.48
C GLU A 231 -21.02 58.79 36.01
N ARG A 232 -19.83 59.34 36.24
CA ARG A 232 -18.56 58.67 35.90
C ARG A 232 -18.30 57.40 36.72
N ALA A 233 -18.71 57.37 37.98
CA ALA A 233 -18.61 56.18 38.81
C ALA A 233 -19.57 55.08 38.31
N GLU A 234 -20.81 55.45 37.94
CA GLU A 234 -21.78 54.54 37.34
C GLU A 234 -21.28 53.97 36.00
N GLU A 235 -20.67 54.81 35.15
CA GLU A 235 -20.02 54.37 33.90
C GLU A 235 -18.92 53.33 34.16
N ALA A 236 -18.13 53.49 35.22
CA ALA A 236 -17.09 52.54 35.60
C ALA A 236 -17.69 51.22 36.15
N GLU A 237 -18.74 51.30 36.97
CA GLU A 237 -19.48 50.13 37.47
C GLU A 237 -20.16 49.33 36.34
N GLY A 238 -20.52 49.99 35.24
CA GLY A 238 -21.07 49.35 34.04
C GLY A 238 -20.06 48.47 33.28
N ILE A 239 -18.75 48.60 33.54
CA ILE A 239 -17.72 47.77 32.94
C ILE A 239 -17.58 46.49 33.77
N LEU A 240 -18.18 45.41 33.27
CA LEU A 240 -18.22 44.10 33.92
C LEU A 240 -16.84 43.42 34.00
N ASP A 241 -16.71 42.45 34.91
CA ASP A 241 -15.49 41.64 35.06
C ASP A 241 -15.28 40.63 33.93
N PRO A 242 -14.02 40.35 33.54
CA PRO A 242 -13.69 39.29 32.58
C PRO A 242 -14.18 37.91 33.03
N GLN A 243 -14.78 37.18 32.10
CA GLN A 243 -15.22 35.80 32.31
C GLN A 243 -14.57 34.86 31.29
N ASP A 244 -14.21 33.67 31.74
CA ASP A 244 -13.71 32.62 30.85
C ASP A 244 -14.86 32.01 30.03
N SER A 245 -14.55 31.56 28.82
CA SER A 245 -15.52 30.98 27.90
C SER A 245 -14.91 29.82 27.14
N GLU A 246 -15.69 28.74 26.98
CA GLU A 246 -15.32 27.60 26.12
C GLU A 246 -15.02 28.01 24.67
N LYS A 247 -15.49 29.18 24.21
CA LYS A 247 -15.18 29.72 22.89
C LYS A 247 -13.73 30.18 22.73
N LEU A 248 -13.04 30.45 23.85
CA LEU A 248 -11.64 30.85 23.90
C LEU A 248 -10.68 29.66 23.92
N SER A 249 -11.19 28.45 24.17
CA SER A 249 -10.40 27.23 24.11
C SER A 249 -10.55 26.51 22.77
N PHE A 250 -9.58 25.66 22.49
CA PHE A 250 -9.60 24.74 21.36
C PHE A 250 -10.48 23.54 21.67
N ASN A 251 -11.44 23.21 20.80
CA ASN A 251 -12.26 22.03 20.97
C ASN A 251 -11.53 20.78 20.51
N GLU A 252 -10.91 20.06 21.46
CA GLU A 252 -10.17 18.81 21.20
C GLU A 252 -10.97 17.73 20.47
N LYS A 253 -12.31 17.78 20.51
CA LYS A 253 -13.17 16.81 19.83
C LYS A 253 -13.19 16.98 18.31
N CYS A 254 -12.72 18.11 17.78
CA CYS A 254 -12.72 18.35 16.33
C CYS A 254 -11.80 17.39 15.55
N ALA A 255 -10.77 16.84 16.22
CA ALA A 255 -9.83 15.89 15.63
C ALA A 255 -10.34 14.43 15.65
N TRP A 256 -11.53 14.18 16.19
CA TRP A 256 -12.05 12.82 16.29
C TRP A 256 -12.46 12.27 14.92
N SER A 257 -11.99 11.06 14.61
CA SER A 257 -12.41 10.32 13.43
C SER A 257 -12.76 8.87 13.78
N PRO A 258 -13.97 8.40 13.43
CA PRO A 258 -14.33 7.00 13.56
C PRO A 258 -13.54 6.13 12.58
N LEU A 259 -13.16 6.65 11.40
CA LEU A 259 -12.33 5.91 10.43
C LEU A 259 -10.94 5.62 11.01
N LEU A 260 -10.25 6.64 11.55
CA LEU A 260 -8.95 6.45 12.19
C LEU A 260 -9.03 5.51 13.39
N THR A 261 -10.07 5.67 14.22
CA THR A 261 -10.31 4.78 15.38
C THR A 261 -10.43 3.32 14.94
N GLN A 262 -11.21 3.04 13.89
CA GLN A 262 -11.40 1.70 13.36
C GLN A 262 -10.13 1.13 12.72
N LEU A 263 -9.41 1.94 11.94
CA LEU A 263 -8.14 1.53 11.30
C LEU A 263 -7.06 1.23 12.34
N TRP A 264 -6.94 2.07 13.37
CA TRP A 264 -6.02 1.85 14.48
C TRP A 264 -6.37 0.55 15.20
N ALA A 265 -7.65 0.36 15.59
CA ALA A 265 -8.11 -0.86 16.24
C ALA A 265 -7.84 -2.11 15.38
N ALA A 266 -8.11 -2.05 14.08
CA ALA A 266 -7.82 -3.13 13.15
C ALA A 266 -6.32 -3.42 13.04
N SER A 267 -5.46 -2.40 13.08
CA SER A 267 -4.00 -2.57 13.04
C SER A 267 -3.45 -3.23 14.30
N VAL A 268 -3.96 -2.84 15.47
CA VAL A 268 -3.60 -3.41 16.77
C VAL A 268 -4.03 -4.88 16.84
N LEU A 269 -5.27 -5.17 16.45
CA LEU A 269 -5.81 -6.54 16.46
C LEU A 269 -5.17 -7.43 15.38
N GLY A 270 -4.92 -6.87 14.19
CA GLY A 270 -4.25 -7.57 13.09
C GLY A 270 -2.81 -7.97 13.43
N SER A 271 -2.09 -7.10 14.14
CA SER A 271 -0.71 -7.37 14.61
C SER A 271 -0.63 -8.54 15.59
N LEU A 272 -1.71 -8.84 16.31
CA LEU A 272 -1.79 -10.01 17.20
C LEU A 272 -2.11 -11.31 16.45
N SER A 273 -2.77 -11.22 15.29
CA SER A 273 -3.14 -12.40 14.48
C SER A 273 -2.01 -12.90 13.57
N ALA A 274 -0.98 -12.08 13.31
CA ALA A 274 0.11 -12.39 12.39
C ALA A 274 1.21 -13.32 12.98
N TYR A 275 0.87 -14.12 14.01
CA TYR A 275 1.84 -14.86 14.82
C TYR A 275 1.84 -16.37 14.54
N GLU A 276 2.29 -16.76 13.34
CA GLU A 276 2.95 -18.05 13.12
C GLU A 276 4.43 -17.78 12.78
N GLY A 277 5.23 -17.46 13.81
CA GLY A 277 6.70 -17.48 13.74
C GLY A 277 7.43 -16.17 14.10
N GLN A 278 7.94 -16.12 15.35
CA GLN A 278 8.92 -15.20 15.95
C GLN A 278 8.43 -13.87 16.60
N PRO A 279 9.10 -13.41 17.69
CA PRO A 279 8.58 -12.35 18.51
C PRO A 279 9.08 -10.96 18.14
N ALA A 280 8.16 -10.10 17.69
CA ALA A 280 8.41 -8.68 17.53
C ALA A 280 8.30 -7.96 18.89
N ARG A 281 9.36 -7.24 19.25
CA ARG A 281 9.42 -6.24 20.31
C ARG A 281 8.31 -5.21 20.13
N LEU A 282 7.37 -5.17 21.06
CA LEU A 282 6.40 -4.08 21.18
C LEU A 282 7.12 -2.81 21.65
N LEU A 283 7.37 -1.88 20.73
CA LEU A 283 7.50 -0.47 21.10
C LEU A 283 6.08 0.05 21.27
N LEU A 284 5.66 0.14 22.54
CA LEU A 284 4.45 0.87 22.93
C LEU A 284 4.65 2.34 22.53
N ALA A 285 4.15 2.71 21.34
CA ALA A 285 3.90 4.09 21.02
C ALA A 285 2.84 4.60 22.00
N ARG A 286 3.26 5.52 22.87
CA ARG A 286 2.44 6.16 23.89
C ARG A 286 1.31 6.91 23.17
N THR A 287 0.08 6.42 23.29
CA THR A 287 -1.11 7.09 22.73
C THR A 287 -1.33 8.42 23.45
N PRO A 288 -1.65 9.51 22.74
CA PRO A 288 -2.18 10.73 23.34
C PRO A 288 -3.49 10.42 24.11
N SER A 289 -3.69 11.12 25.23
CA SER A 289 -4.78 10.90 26.20
C SER A 289 -6.21 10.98 25.62
N TRP A 290 -6.41 11.57 24.44
CA TRP A 290 -7.73 11.85 23.89
C TRP A 290 -8.39 10.63 23.21
N GLU A 291 -7.63 9.59 22.83
CA GLU A 291 -8.19 8.37 22.21
C GLU A 291 -8.75 7.37 23.25
N CYS A 292 -8.40 7.50 24.53
CA CYS A 292 -8.77 6.52 25.57
C CYS A 292 -10.11 6.81 26.27
N GLY A 293 -10.80 7.90 25.92
CA GLY A 293 -11.97 8.41 26.66
C GLY A 293 -13.27 7.59 26.55
N SER A 294 -13.37 6.61 25.65
CA SER A 294 -14.65 5.94 25.34
C SER A 294 -14.71 4.44 25.59
N LEU A 295 -13.67 3.80 26.13
CA LEU A 295 -13.67 2.34 26.35
C LEU A 295 -13.78 1.88 27.82
N LEU A 296 -13.99 2.79 28.78
CA LEU A 296 -14.05 2.44 30.22
C LEU A 296 -15.24 3.06 30.97
N LEU A 297 -16.44 2.98 30.40
CA LEU A 297 -17.68 3.33 31.13
C LEU A 297 -18.72 2.21 31.08
N HIS A 298 -18.34 1.01 31.52
CA HIS A 298 -19.31 -0.02 31.94
C HIS A 298 -18.79 -0.77 33.18
N SER A 299 -18.95 -0.16 34.35
CA SER A 299 -19.19 -0.90 35.60
C SER A 299 -19.77 0.04 36.67
N VAL A 300 -20.99 -0.27 37.07
CA VAL A 300 -21.87 0.47 37.98
C VAL A 300 -21.62 0.06 39.44
N SER A 301 -21.61 1.06 40.33
CA SER A 301 -22.04 1.06 41.76
C SER A 301 -21.26 0.29 42.84
N ARG A 302 -20.72 1.00 43.85
CA ARG A 302 -21.39 1.43 45.12
C ARG A 302 -20.37 2.08 46.09
N LYS A 303 -20.76 3.21 46.69
CA LYS A 303 -20.15 3.91 47.86
C LYS A 303 -20.44 3.13 49.18
N PRO A 304 -20.08 3.59 50.42
CA PRO A 304 -19.14 4.66 50.87
C PRO A 304 -18.18 4.23 52.02
N ALA A 305 -17.21 5.08 52.38
CA ALA A 305 -16.81 5.24 53.79
C ALA A 305 -16.32 6.68 54.06
N CYS A 306 -16.90 7.26 55.09
CA CYS A 306 -16.66 8.57 55.66
C CYS A 306 -15.50 8.48 56.68
N SER A 307 -14.59 9.45 56.73
CA SER A 307 -13.97 9.90 57.98
C SER A 307 -13.35 11.29 57.82
N THR A 308 -13.88 12.16 58.67
CA THR A 308 -13.64 13.57 58.95
C THR A 308 -12.26 13.83 59.55
N LEU A 309 -11.66 15.01 59.27
CA LEU A 309 -11.26 16.04 60.26
C LEU A 309 -10.09 16.93 59.78
N VAL A 310 -10.38 18.25 59.74
CA VAL A 310 -9.56 19.39 60.23
C VAL A 310 -8.23 19.63 59.49
N GLY A 311 -7.99 20.76 58.81
CA GLY A 311 -8.27 22.15 59.19
C GLY A 311 -6.92 22.86 59.46
N ILE A 312 -6.85 24.15 59.12
CA ILE A 312 -5.82 25.17 59.48
C ILE A 312 -4.86 25.57 58.34
N CYS A 313 -5.21 26.66 57.66
CA CYS A 313 -4.27 27.76 57.37
C CYS A 313 -4.29 28.73 58.57
N PRO A 314 -3.22 29.52 58.83
CA PRO A 314 -3.16 30.84 58.19
C PRO A 314 -1.76 31.35 57.79
N ARG A 315 -1.83 32.38 56.94
CA ARG A 315 -0.87 33.42 56.50
C ARG A 315 0.02 34.02 57.60
N PRO A 316 1.10 34.78 57.28
CA PRO A 316 1.04 36.08 56.56
C PRO A 316 1.20 36.00 55.04
#